data_AF-A0A4V3IAA5-F1
#
_entry.id   AF-A0A4V3IAA5-F1
#
_cell.length_a   1.000
_cell.length_b   1.000
_cell.length_c   1.000
_cell.angle_alpha   90.00
_cell.angle_beta   90.00
_cell.angle_gamma   90.00
#
_symmetry.space_group_name_H-M   'P 1'
#
loop_
_entity.id
_entity.type
_entity.pdbx_description
1 polymer ?
#
loop_
_entity_poly.entity_id
_entity_poly.type
_entity_poly.pdbx_seq_one_letter_code
_entity_poly.pdbx_strand_id
1 'polypeptide(L)'
;MDDAQYTTVTATFEHLASACSYRHEDGAARGPSQALLFPEVDGAPQMEVTLRGGENSITLVAPEPVPLEDFETQLAVFQTMLTFAADLPCGQLTLIATEASGQTVNVFGRDKYAPFERSTRAPVEYSLRFAGDWIQHTIERWWAAYSEWKPVLYILAGLRYQPGYVDADVILSSAAIESVATALQLHEAPRLSSDESRPILEALESLTGLDHAQKEAVAQLKGDLGRTTFRSKVEQLIRQVDDDVWQRARVSVKEWTKQFLKARNAIAHAASSGIWEDGVLLRGIRDANWIVLTLVILTHVGIPDAAIDRAAERLGTRYGPRYRDIEIFT
;
A
#
# COMPACT_ATOMS: atom_id res chain seq x y z
N MET A 1 1.91 2.58 40.20
CA MET A 1 3.27 2.83 39.70
C MET A 1 3.05 3.80 38.57
N ASP A 2 3.63 5.00 38.65
CA ASP A 2 3.57 5.92 37.52
C ASP A 2 4.33 5.26 36.36
N ASP A 3 3.71 5.17 35.20
CA ASP A 3 4.36 4.63 34.00
C ASP A 3 5.58 5.50 33.66
N ALA A 4 6.71 4.85 33.39
CA ALA A 4 7.97 5.54 33.09
C ALA A 4 7.78 6.50 31.91
N GLN A 5 8.31 7.72 32.04
CA GLN A 5 8.16 8.79 31.06
C GLN A 5 9.49 9.04 30.33
N TYR A 6 9.44 9.06 29.01
CA TYR A 6 10.59 9.13 28.12
C TYR A 6 10.55 10.42 27.29
N THR A 7 11.72 10.99 27.03
CA THR A 7 11.87 12.21 26.22
C THR A 7 12.40 11.90 24.82
N THR A 8 13.12 10.79 24.66
CA THR A 8 13.78 10.47 23.40
C THR A 8 13.86 8.97 23.21
N VAL A 9 13.64 8.54 21.97
CA VAL A 9 13.78 7.14 21.56
C VAL A 9 14.62 7.05 20.30
N THR A 10 15.60 6.15 20.28
CA THR A 10 16.33 5.79 19.07
C THR A 10 16.02 4.36 18.69
N ALA A 11 15.45 4.16 17.51
CA ALA A 11 15.10 2.85 16.97
C ALA A 11 15.99 2.50 15.79
N THR A 12 16.32 1.22 15.62
CA THR A 12 17.04 0.70 14.44
C THR A 12 16.11 -0.16 13.62
N PHE A 13 15.99 0.11 12.31
CA PHE A 13 15.16 -0.66 11.39
C PHE A 13 15.98 -1.33 10.29
N GLU A 14 15.53 -2.51 9.86
CA GLU A 14 15.97 -3.09 8.59
C GLU A 14 15.65 -2.13 7.43
N HIS A 15 16.55 -2.01 6.46
CA HIS A 15 16.38 -1.26 5.21
C HIS A 15 16.33 0.28 5.30
N LEU A 16 16.30 0.88 6.49
CA LEU A 16 16.16 2.33 6.64
C LEU A 16 17.29 3.12 5.96
N ALA A 17 18.55 2.71 6.13
CA ALA A 17 19.70 3.38 5.51
C ALA A 17 19.55 3.48 3.98
N SER A 18 18.97 2.45 3.38
CA SER A 18 18.77 2.36 1.94
C SER A 18 17.53 3.14 1.48
N ALA A 19 16.45 3.16 2.26
CA ALA A 19 15.30 4.03 2.01
C ALA A 19 15.67 5.52 2.10
N CYS A 20 16.64 5.88 2.95
CA CYS A 20 17.21 7.22 3.05
C CYS A 20 18.26 7.54 1.97
N SER A 21 18.55 6.64 1.02
CA SER A 21 19.48 6.92 -0.07
C SER A 21 18.90 7.93 -1.06
N TYR A 22 19.71 8.88 -1.50
CA TYR A 22 19.30 9.90 -2.47
C TYR A 22 19.51 9.44 -3.91
N ARG A 23 18.58 9.83 -4.78
CA ARG A 23 18.66 9.70 -6.23
C ARG A 23 18.16 10.98 -6.90
N HIS A 24 18.64 11.25 -8.11
CA HIS A 24 18.28 12.47 -8.84
C HIS A 24 16.79 12.57 -9.18
N GLU A 25 16.10 11.44 -9.32
CA GLU A 25 14.65 11.37 -9.56
C GLU A 25 13.84 11.82 -8.34
N ASP A 26 14.45 11.86 -7.15
CA ASP A 26 13.80 12.34 -5.91
C ASP A 26 13.71 13.88 -5.87
N GLY A 27 14.22 14.59 -6.88
CA GLY A 27 14.21 16.05 -6.92
C GLY A 27 15.28 16.66 -6.02
N ALA A 28 14.96 17.74 -5.31
CA ALA A 28 15.92 18.36 -4.40
C ALA A 28 16.13 17.47 -3.17
N ALA A 29 17.39 17.22 -2.82
CA ALA A 29 17.73 16.48 -1.61
C ALA A 29 17.40 17.32 -0.37
N ARG A 30 16.80 16.69 0.65
CA ARG A 30 16.67 17.29 1.97
C ARG A 30 18.04 17.46 2.63
N GLY A 31 18.12 18.37 3.60
CA GLY A 31 19.32 18.49 4.44
C GLY A 31 19.57 17.20 5.26
N PRO A 32 20.82 16.73 5.40
CA PRO A 32 21.13 15.49 6.14
C PRO A 32 20.75 15.55 7.62
N SER A 33 20.60 16.75 8.18
CA SER A 33 20.18 17.02 9.56
C SER A 33 18.90 17.83 9.62
N GLN A 34 18.14 17.91 8.51
CA GLN A 34 16.83 18.54 8.53
C GLN A 34 15.92 17.68 9.42
N ALA A 35 15.45 18.28 10.51
CA ALA A 35 14.43 17.69 11.36
C ALA A 35 13.12 17.54 10.57
N LEU A 36 12.49 16.40 10.76
CA LEU A 36 11.15 16.09 10.28
C LEU A 36 10.20 16.07 11.47
N LEU A 37 8.91 16.12 11.20
CA LEU A 37 7.87 16.03 12.24
C LEU A 37 6.98 14.85 11.90
N PHE A 38 6.83 13.92 12.83
CA PHE A 38 5.76 12.93 12.81
C PHE A 38 4.53 13.55 13.46
N PRO A 39 3.40 13.71 12.74
CA PRO A 39 2.16 14.23 13.29
C PRO A 39 1.62 13.40 14.45
N GLU A 40 0.67 13.96 15.20
CA GLU A 40 -0.09 13.19 16.18
C GLU A 40 -0.86 12.03 15.52
N VAL A 41 -0.93 10.89 16.20
CA VAL A 41 -1.65 9.70 15.69
C VAL A 41 -2.04 8.77 16.84
N ASP A 42 -3.29 8.29 16.82
CA ASP A 42 -3.82 7.32 17.79
C ASP A 42 -3.58 7.68 19.28
N GLY A 43 -3.54 8.99 19.59
CA GLY A 43 -3.29 9.52 20.93
C GLY A 43 -1.82 9.83 21.24
N ALA A 44 -0.88 9.34 20.45
CA ALA A 44 0.53 9.72 20.56
C ALA A 44 0.73 11.15 20.03
N PRO A 45 1.46 12.02 20.75
CA PRO A 45 1.67 13.39 20.33
C PRO A 45 2.60 13.50 19.12
N GLN A 46 2.64 14.68 18.52
CA GLN A 46 3.63 15.02 17.51
C GLN A 46 5.05 14.88 18.06
N MET A 47 5.97 14.34 17.26
CA MET A 47 7.37 14.15 17.64
C MET A 47 8.33 14.69 16.58
N GLU A 48 9.44 15.28 17.03
CA GLU A 48 10.55 15.63 16.14
C GLU A 48 11.34 14.38 15.78
N VAL A 49 11.71 14.26 14.51
CA VAL A 49 12.36 13.08 13.96
C VAL A 49 13.62 13.46 13.22
N THR A 50 14.70 12.74 13.54
CA THR A 50 15.93 12.78 12.77
C THR A 50 16.16 11.46 12.04
N LEU A 51 16.26 11.56 10.72
CA LEU A 51 16.67 10.48 9.82
C LEU A 51 18.02 10.85 9.20
N ARG A 52 19.03 10.00 9.35
CA ARG A 52 20.36 10.23 8.74
C ARG A 52 20.57 9.31 7.53
N GLY A 53 21.08 9.89 6.45
CA GLY A 53 21.44 9.12 5.26
C GLY A 53 22.55 8.10 5.57
N GLY A 54 22.36 6.85 5.15
CA GLY A 54 23.33 5.77 5.39
C GLY A 54 23.25 5.12 6.78
N GLU A 55 22.38 5.59 7.67
CA GLU A 55 22.15 4.98 8.98
C GLU A 55 20.83 4.21 8.99
N ASN A 56 20.81 3.08 9.72
CA ASN A 56 19.58 2.31 9.96
C ASN A 56 18.81 2.80 11.19
N SER A 57 19.25 3.90 11.80
CA SER A 57 18.66 4.49 13.00
C SER A 57 17.74 5.67 12.69
N ILE A 58 16.68 5.78 13.46
CA ILE A 58 15.77 6.91 13.55
C ILE A 58 15.72 7.36 15.01
N THR A 59 15.77 8.66 15.24
CA THR A 59 15.61 9.24 16.59
C THR A 59 14.36 10.10 16.64
N LEU A 60 13.48 9.80 17.60
CA LEU A 60 12.27 10.56 17.92
C LEU A 60 12.51 11.34 19.22
N VAL A 61 12.09 12.59 19.25
CA VAL A 61 12.11 13.46 20.43
C VAL A 61 10.70 13.96 20.68
N ALA A 62 10.17 13.67 21.87
CA ALA A 62 8.88 14.19 22.31
C ALA A 62 9.04 15.58 22.92
N PRO A 63 8.08 16.51 22.71
CA PRO A 63 8.14 17.86 23.28
C PRO A 63 8.03 17.87 24.81
N GLU A 64 7.32 16.89 25.37
CA GLU A 64 7.18 16.63 26.80
C GLU A 64 7.44 15.14 27.06
N PRO A 65 7.82 14.74 28.29
CA PRO A 65 7.97 13.33 28.63
C PRO A 65 6.64 12.56 28.43
N VAL A 66 6.71 11.43 27.74
CA VAL A 66 5.55 10.57 27.42
C VAL A 66 5.82 9.09 27.70
N PRO A 67 4.78 8.25 27.86
CA PRO A 67 4.94 6.80 27.95
C PRO A 67 5.67 6.20 26.73
N LEU A 68 6.28 5.03 26.89
CA LEU A 68 6.99 4.35 25.79
C LEU A 68 6.04 3.99 24.65
N GLU A 69 4.79 3.68 24.98
CA GLU A 69 3.71 3.29 24.08
C GLU A 69 3.42 4.36 23.01
N ASP A 70 3.60 5.64 23.34
CA ASP A 70 3.42 6.74 22.40
C ASP A 70 4.51 6.73 21.32
N PHE A 71 5.76 6.46 21.72
CA PHE A 71 6.86 6.26 20.76
C PHE A 71 6.64 5.00 19.92
N GLU A 72 6.21 3.89 20.52
CA GLU A 72 5.92 2.65 19.79
C GLU A 72 4.79 2.83 18.77
N THR A 73 3.77 3.62 19.11
CA THR A 73 2.68 3.99 18.19
C THR A 73 3.24 4.71 16.96
N GLN A 74 4.06 5.75 17.17
CA GLN A 74 4.72 6.49 16.08
C GLN A 74 5.62 5.58 15.23
N LEU A 75 6.42 4.74 15.89
CA LEU A 75 7.34 3.82 15.22
C LEU A 75 6.61 2.72 14.44
N ALA A 76 5.43 2.27 14.86
CA ALA A 76 4.63 1.29 14.12
C ALA A 76 4.07 1.87 12.81
N VAL A 77 3.63 3.14 12.81
CA VAL A 77 3.21 3.85 11.59
C VAL A 77 4.40 3.97 10.63
N PHE A 78 5.55 4.39 11.15
CA PHE A 78 6.79 4.50 10.38
C PHE A 78 7.25 3.15 9.82
N GLN A 79 7.22 2.08 10.62
CA GLN A 79 7.58 0.74 10.17
C GLN A 79 6.70 0.26 9.02
N THR A 80 5.42 0.64 9.04
CA THR A 80 4.46 0.34 7.96
C THR A 80 4.84 1.09 6.68
N MET A 81 5.19 2.39 6.78
CA MET A 81 5.71 3.20 5.68
C MET A 81 7.00 2.61 5.11
N LEU A 82 7.93 2.18 5.96
CA LEU A 82 9.20 1.59 5.55
C LEU A 82 9.00 0.21 4.89
N THR A 83 8.08 -0.60 5.40
CA THR A 83 7.69 -1.89 4.78
C THR A 83 7.09 -1.68 3.39
N PHE A 84 6.25 -0.65 3.23
CA PHE A 84 5.71 -0.23 1.94
C PHE A 84 6.82 0.24 1.00
N ALA A 85 7.71 1.11 1.47
CA ALA A 85 8.85 1.63 0.71
C ALA A 85 9.78 0.52 0.21
N ALA A 86 10.17 -0.40 1.08
CA ALA A 86 11.09 -1.49 0.78
C ALA A 86 10.44 -2.62 -0.02
N ASP A 87 9.11 -2.73 0.00
CA ASP A 87 8.39 -3.87 -0.57
C ASP A 87 8.95 -5.21 -0.04
N LEU A 88 9.27 -5.19 1.26
CA LEU A 88 9.88 -6.25 2.07
C LEU A 88 9.51 -6.05 3.55
N PRO A 89 9.44 -7.13 4.36
CA PRO A 89 9.32 -7.00 5.82
C PRO A 89 10.47 -6.18 6.42
N CYS A 90 10.15 -5.16 7.21
CA CYS A 90 11.15 -4.29 7.83
C CYS A 90 11.07 -4.36 9.36
N GLY A 91 11.85 -5.24 9.99
CA GLY A 91 11.86 -5.39 11.45
C GLY A 91 12.52 -4.21 12.18
N GLN A 92 11.97 -3.86 13.34
CA GLN A 92 12.66 -3.06 14.35
C GLN A 92 13.62 -3.97 15.12
N LEU A 93 14.92 -3.69 15.02
CA LEU A 93 15.99 -4.50 15.58
C LEU A 93 16.29 -4.12 17.03
N THR A 94 16.34 -2.83 17.32
CA THR A 94 16.65 -2.29 18.64
C THR A 94 15.84 -1.03 18.90
N LEU A 95 15.62 -0.75 20.18
CA LEU A 95 15.00 0.47 20.68
C LEU A 95 15.76 0.92 21.92
N ILE A 96 16.21 2.17 21.95
CA ILE A 96 16.89 2.78 23.08
C ILE A 96 16.04 3.97 23.51
N ALA A 97 15.38 3.85 24.65
CA ALA A 97 14.57 4.91 25.23
C ALA A 97 15.37 5.64 26.30
N THR A 98 15.26 6.97 26.35
CA THR A 98 15.93 7.82 27.35
C THR A 98 14.86 8.54 28.16
N GLU A 99 14.89 8.32 29.47
CA GLU A 99 14.04 8.99 30.45
C GLU A 99 14.45 10.46 30.63
N ALA A 100 13.55 11.27 31.18
CA ALA A 100 13.86 12.65 31.57
C ALA A 100 15.02 12.77 32.59
N SER A 101 15.27 11.70 33.36
CA SER A 101 16.39 11.57 34.30
C SER A 101 17.76 11.41 33.61
N GLY A 102 17.77 11.15 32.29
CA GLY A 102 18.95 10.76 31.51
C GLY A 102 19.27 9.26 31.57
N GLN A 103 18.46 8.47 32.29
CA GLN A 103 18.59 7.01 32.30
C GLN A 103 18.14 6.41 30.97
N THR A 104 18.91 5.46 30.44
CA THR A 104 18.59 4.78 29.19
C THR A 104 18.07 3.37 29.43
N VAL A 105 17.01 2.99 28.73
CA VAL A 105 16.45 1.64 28.68
C VAL A 105 16.67 1.08 27.27
N ASN A 106 17.35 -0.08 27.19
CA ASN A 106 17.56 -0.79 25.93
C ASN A 106 16.53 -1.91 25.80
N VAL A 107 15.68 -1.84 24.79
CA VAL A 107 14.74 -2.88 24.42
C VAL A 107 15.23 -3.51 23.12
N PHE A 108 15.55 -4.80 23.17
CA PHE A 108 15.99 -5.56 22.01
C PHE A 108 14.76 -6.20 21.32
N GLY A 109 14.70 -6.05 19.99
CA GLY A 109 13.67 -6.67 19.17
C GLY A 109 13.92 -8.17 18.94
N ARG A 110 13.16 -8.76 18.01
CA ARG A 110 13.35 -10.15 17.60
C ARG A 110 14.55 -10.29 16.66
N ASP A 111 15.53 -11.10 17.03
CA ASP A 111 16.59 -11.55 16.13
C ASP A 111 15.99 -12.43 15.02
N LYS A 112 16.13 -12.00 13.77
CA LYS A 112 15.85 -12.84 12.60
C LYS A 112 17.12 -13.57 12.19
N TYR A 113 17.18 -14.86 12.45
CA TYR A 113 18.18 -15.73 11.82
C TYR A 113 17.80 -15.92 10.36
N ALA A 114 18.64 -15.45 9.43
CA ALA A 114 18.48 -15.80 8.02
C ALA A 114 18.69 -17.31 7.88
N PRO A 115 17.71 -18.09 7.37
CA PRO A 115 17.97 -19.48 7.03
C PRO A 115 18.99 -19.47 5.88
N PHE A 116 20.18 -20.04 6.14
CA PHE A 116 21.29 -20.41 5.25
C PHE A 116 21.47 -19.60 3.95
N GLU A 117 22.67 -18.99 3.79
CA GLU A 117 23.20 -18.42 2.54
C GLU A 117 22.14 -18.01 1.51
N ARG A 118 21.36 -16.98 1.83
CA ARG A 118 20.50 -16.36 0.82
C ARG A 118 21.41 -15.80 -0.26
N SER A 119 21.12 -16.11 -1.53
CA SER A 119 21.75 -15.40 -2.63
C SER A 119 21.63 -13.90 -2.38
N THR A 120 22.72 -13.18 -2.58
CA THR A 120 22.77 -11.72 -2.55
C THR A 120 21.85 -11.22 -3.67
N ARG A 121 20.56 -11.07 -3.35
CA ARG A 121 19.63 -10.36 -4.22
C ARG A 121 20.20 -8.96 -4.40
N ALA A 122 20.25 -8.50 -5.64
CA ALA A 122 20.61 -7.13 -5.95
C ALA A 122 19.81 -6.19 -5.02
N PRO A 123 20.43 -5.11 -4.51
CA PRO A 123 19.78 -4.19 -3.59
C PRO A 123 18.41 -3.81 -4.17
N VAL A 124 17.36 -4.08 -3.39
CA VAL A 124 15.99 -3.81 -3.79
C VAL A 124 15.88 -2.29 -3.92
N GLU A 125 15.68 -1.80 -5.14
CA GLU A 125 15.29 -0.41 -5.33
C GLU A 125 13.94 -0.18 -4.64
N TYR A 126 13.85 0.91 -3.88
CA TYR A 126 12.71 1.23 -3.02
C TYR A 126 11.61 1.93 -3.83
N SER A 127 10.34 1.59 -3.57
CA SER A 127 9.18 2.28 -4.17
C SER A 127 9.02 3.71 -3.64
N LEU A 128 9.58 3.98 -2.46
CA LEU A 128 9.54 5.26 -1.79
C LEU A 128 10.90 5.51 -1.14
N ARG A 129 11.46 6.70 -1.30
CA ARG A 129 12.72 7.13 -0.67
C ARG A 129 12.47 8.32 0.24
N PHE A 130 13.27 8.44 1.30
CA PHE A 130 13.12 9.46 2.33
C PHE A 130 14.15 10.58 2.22
N ALA A 131 14.77 10.73 1.05
CA ALA A 131 15.87 11.65 0.81
C ALA A 131 15.45 12.96 0.13
N GLY A 132 14.28 13.02 -0.49
CA GLY A 132 13.75 14.25 -1.10
C GLY A 132 13.25 15.25 -0.05
N ASP A 133 13.28 16.54 -0.39
CA ASP A 133 12.76 17.63 0.45
C ASP A 133 11.23 17.56 0.66
N TRP A 134 10.51 16.92 -0.26
CA TRP A 134 9.08 16.63 -0.20
C TRP A 134 8.68 15.60 0.88
N ILE A 135 9.64 14.92 1.52
CA ILE A 135 9.33 13.82 2.44
C ILE A 135 8.47 14.25 3.64
N GLN A 136 8.62 15.49 4.12
CA GLN A 136 7.80 16.01 5.23
C GLN A 136 6.31 16.02 4.86
N HIS A 137 5.98 16.51 3.67
CA HIS A 137 4.61 16.51 3.16
C HIS A 137 4.06 15.09 3.00
N THR A 138 4.89 14.15 2.54
CA THR A 138 4.52 12.74 2.45
C THR A 138 4.28 12.12 3.82
N ILE A 139 5.09 12.43 4.84
CA ILE A 139 4.87 11.98 6.22
C ILE A 139 3.53 12.49 6.73
N GLU A 140 3.22 13.77 6.54
CA GLU A 140 1.93 14.36 6.93
C GLU A 140 0.75 13.63 6.31
N ARG A 141 0.81 13.38 4.99
CA ARG A 141 -0.24 12.62 4.29
C ARG A 141 -0.30 11.16 4.70
N TRP A 142 0.85 10.53 4.95
CA TRP A 142 0.90 9.12 5.36
C TRP A 142 0.30 8.93 6.77
N TRP A 143 0.59 9.83 7.70
CA TRP A 143 0.03 9.79 9.05
C TRP A 143 -1.49 10.02 9.04
N ALA A 144 -1.95 11.01 8.26
CA ALA A 144 -3.39 11.22 8.07
C ALA A 144 -4.07 9.97 7.46
N ALA A 145 -3.45 9.40 6.41
CA ALA A 145 -3.94 8.18 5.78
C ALA A 145 -3.86 6.96 6.71
N TYR A 146 -2.95 6.92 7.69
CA TYR A 146 -2.86 5.80 8.63
C TYR A 146 -4.12 5.67 9.49
N SER A 147 -4.65 6.79 9.99
CA SER A 147 -5.88 6.78 10.77
C SER A 147 -7.09 6.38 9.93
N GLU A 148 -7.17 6.84 8.68
CA GLU A 148 -8.29 6.55 7.79
C GLU A 148 -8.22 5.14 7.17
N TRP A 149 -7.02 4.69 6.82
CA TRP A 149 -6.77 3.49 6.01
C TRP A 149 -6.05 2.40 6.80
N LYS A 150 -6.09 2.43 8.13
CA LYS A 150 -5.45 1.46 9.02
C LYS A 150 -5.61 0.00 8.55
N PRO A 151 -6.82 -0.47 8.16
CA PRO A 151 -6.99 -1.83 7.65
C PRO A 151 -6.22 -2.10 6.35
N VAL A 152 -6.19 -1.13 5.41
CA VAL A 152 -5.47 -1.24 4.14
C VAL A 152 -3.97 -1.35 4.40
N LEU A 153 -3.42 -0.46 5.23
CA LEU A 153 -2.00 -0.45 5.54
C LEU A 153 -1.58 -1.73 6.27
N TYR A 154 -2.44 -2.27 7.14
CA TYR A 154 -2.21 -3.56 7.80
C TYR A 154 -2.25 -4.72 6.81
N ILE A 155 -3.15 -4.71 5.83
CA ILE A 155 -3.15 -5.71 4.75
C ILE A 155 -1.84 -5.62 3.96
N LEU A 156 -1.42 -4.42 3.54
CA LEU A 156 -0.20 -4.24 2.75
C LEU A 156 1.06 -4.71 3.49
N ALA A 157 1.20 -4.33 4.77
CA ALA A 157 2.30 -4.80 5.60
C ALA A 157 2.20 -6.31 5.87
N GLY A 158 1.02 -6.80 6.25
CA GLY A 158 0.77 -8.20 6.58
C GLY A 158 1.11 -9.15 5.43
N LEU A 159 0.74 -8.80 4.20
CA LEU A 159 1.08 -9.56 3.00
C LEU A 159 2.60 -9.66 2.74
N ARG A 160 3.42 -8.81 3.37
CA ARG A 160 4.88 -8.93 3.33
C ARG A 160 5.41 -9.78 4.48
N TYR A 161 4.95 -9.55 5.70
CA TYR A 161 5.43 -10.27 6.88
C TYR A 161 5.04 -11.75 6.88
N GLN A 162 3.80 -12.04 6.49
CA GLN A 162 3.21 -13.39 6.55
C GLN A 162 2.31 -13.60 5.34
N PRO A 163 2.87 -13.79 4.13
CA PRO A 163 2.07 -14.13 2.96
C PRO A 163 1.32 -15.44 3.21
N GLY A 164 0.02 -15.44 2.92
CA GLY A 164 -0.85 -16.59 3.12
C GLY A 164 -0.89 -17.50 1.89
N TYR A 165 -1.99 -18.22 1.74
CA TYR A 165 -2.32 -18.84 0.46
C TYR A 165 -2.63 -17.76 -0.59
N VAL A 166 -2.30 -18.00 -1.85
CA VAL A 166 -2.34 -16.96 -2.89
C VAL A 166 -3.75 -16.43 -3.12
N ASP A 167 -4.76 -17.28 -3.02
CA ASP A 167 -6.18 -16.93 -3.04
C ASP A 167 -6.58 -15.99 -1.89
N ALA A 168 -6.08 -16.26 -0.68
CA ALA A 168 -6.29 -15.38 0.47
C ALA A 168 -5.60 -14.02 0.23
N ASP A 169 -4.38 -14.01 -0.31
CA ASP A 169 -3.68 -12.77 -0.67
C ASP A 169 -4.45 -11.97 -1.73
N VAL A 170 -5.06 -12.64 -2.73
CA VAL A 170 -5.89 -12.00 -3.76
C VAL A 170 -7.14 -11.39 -3.13
N ILE A 171 -7.82 -12.07 -2.22
CA ILE A 171 -9.00 -11.52 -1.53
C ILE A 171 -8.63 -10.34 -0.63
N LEU A 172 -7.58 -10.46 0.17
CA LEU A 172 -7.12 -9.39 1.05
C LEU A 172 -6.71 -8.15 0.24
N SER A 173 -5.92 -8.32 -0.82
CA SER A 173 -5.55 -7.22 -1.71
C SER A 173 -6.75 -6.63 -2.46
N SER A 174 -7.76 -7.43 -2.80
CA SER A 174 -9.02 -6.93 -3.36
C SER A 174 -9.79 -6.05 -2.38
N ALA A 175 -9.87 -6.47 -1.11
CA ALA A 175 -10.51 -5.70 -0.06
C ALA A 175 -9.76 -4.38 0.21
N ALA A 176 -8.42 -4.40 0.16
CA ALA A 176 -7.59 -3.20 0.24
C ALA A 176 -7.89 -2.23 -0.92
N ILE A 177 -7.96 -2.72 -2.16
CA ILE A 177 -8.31 -1.91 -3.34
C ILE A 177 -9.69 -1.25 -3.17
N GLU A 178 -10.70 -2.03 -2.75
CA GLU A 178 -12.04 -1.49 -2.53
C GLU A 178 -12.06 -0.41 -1.44
N SER A 179 -11.32 -0.64 -0.37
CA SER A 179 -11.25 0.26 0.78
C SER A 179 -10.58 1.58 0.40
N VAL A 180 -9.46 1.54 -0.34
CA VAL A 180 -8.80 2.75 -0.86
C VAL A 180 -9.71 3.51 -1.81
N ALA A 181 -10.34 2.82 -2.78
CA ALA A 181 -11.28 3.46 -3.69
C ALA A 181 -12.46 4.12 -2.95
N THR A 182 -12.87 3.53 -1.82
CA THR A 182 -13.94 4.07 -0.98
C THR A 182 -13.50 5.26 -0.16
N ALA A 183 -12.32 5.20 0.45
CA ALA A 183 -11.81 6.28 1.28
C ALA A 183 -11.47 7.53 0.44
N LEU A 184 -10.99 7.33 -0.78
CA LEU A 184 -10.75 8.42 -1.75
C LEU A 184 -12.04 9.04 -2.31
N GLN A 185 -13.22 8.57 -1.88
CA GLN A 185 -14.53 9.02 -2.37
C GLN A 185 -14.62 9.05 -3.89
N LEU A 186 -13.93 8.12 -4.57
CA LEU A 186 -13.87 8.11 -6.03
C LEU A 186 -15.20 7.75 -6.67
N HIS A 187 -16.21 7.42 -5.86
CA HIS A 187 -17.56 7.11 -6.27
C HIS A 187 -18.23 8.34 -6.87
N GLU A 188 -18.23 8.42 -8.19
CA GLU A 188 -19.23 9.23 -8.90
C GLU A 188 -20.63 8.81 -8.41
N ALA A 189 -21.49 9.80 -8.15
CA ALA A 189 -22.90 9.53 -7.86
C ALA A 189 -23.46 8.61 -8.94
N PRO A 190 -24.32 7.63 -8.60
CA PRO A 190 -24.92 6.77 -9.62
C PRO A 190 -25.52 7.66 -10.71
N ARG A 191 -25.29 7.29 -11.99
CA ARG A 191 -25.67 8.12 -13.15
C ARG A 191 -27.15 8.52 -13.14
N LEU A 192 -27.96 7.71 -12.47
CA LEU A 192 -29.38 7.90 -12.27
C LEU A 192 -29.69 7.77 -10.78
N SER A 193 -30.62 8.59 -10.31
CA SER A 193 -31.25 8.41 -9.01
C SER A 193 -32.02 7.08 -8.94
N SER A 194 -32.39 6.64 -7.73
CA SER A 194 -33.20 5.44 -7.55
C SER A 194 -34.55 5.51 -8.30
N ASP A 195 -35.15 6.70 -8.39
CA ASP A 195 -36.41 6.92 -9.10
C ASP A 195 -36.23 6.87 -10.63
N GLU A 196 -35.10 7.33 -11.15
CA GLU A 196 -34.76 7.29 -12.58
C GLU A 196 -34.30 5.91 -13.05
N SER A 197 -33.63 5.14 -12.19
CA SER A 197 -33.12 3.81 -12.53
C SER A 197 -34.18 2.71 -12.46
N ARG A 198 -35.18 2.84 -11.57
CA ARG A 198 -36.27 1.86 -11.39
C ARG A 198 -36.98 1.44 -12.68
N PRO A 199 -37.50 2.34 -13.54
CA PRO A 199 -38.21 1.93 -14.76
C PRO A 199 -37.30 1.21 -15.77
N ILE A 200 -36.00 1.51 -15.78
CA ILE A 200 -35.02 0.86 -16.67
C ILE A 200 -34.70 -0.55 -16.16
N LEU A 201 -34.54 -0.72 -14.84
CA LEU A 201 -34.34 -2.03 -14.22
C LEU A 201 -35.54 -2.95 -14.47
N GLU A 202 -36.77 -2.45 -14.31
CA GLU A 202 -38.01 -3.18 -14.62
C GLU A 202 -38.07 -3.61 -16.10
N ALA A 203 -37.70 -2.72 -17.02
CA ALA A 203 -37.64 -3.04 -18.44
C ALA A 203 -36.59 -4.14 -18.73
N LEU A 204 -35.41 -4.07 -18.12
CA LEU A 204 -34.35 -5.07 -18.26
C LEU A 204 -34.72 -6.42 -17.60
N GLU A 205 -35.57 -6.43 -16.57
CA GLU A 205 -36.13 -7.64 -15.96
C GLU A 205 -37.19 -8.31 -16.83
N SER A 206 -37.91 -7.53 -17.64
CA SER A 206 -38.91 -8.06 -18.57
C SER A 206 -38.34 -8.74 -19.82
N LEU A 207 -37.03 -8.62 -20.07
CA LEU A 207 -36.37 -9.25 -21.21
C LEU A 207 -36.31 -10.77 -21.05
N THR A 208 -36.87 -11.49 -22.02
CA THR A 208 -36.85 -12.97 -22.06
C THR A 208 -36.20 -13.47 -23.35
N GLY A 209 -35.81 -14.76 -23.38
CA GLY A 209 -35.23 -15.38 -24.58
C GLY A 209 -33.79 -14.96 -24.91
N LEU A 210 -33.08 -14.34 -23.96
CA LEU A 210 -31.72 -13.85 -24.16
C LEU A 210 -30.70 -14.99 -24.30
N ASP A 211 -29.75 -14.82 -25.23
CA ASP A 211 -28.55 -15.64 -25.32
C ASP A 211 -27.55 -15.32 -24.19
N HIS A 212 -26.41 -16.03 -24.16
CA HIS A 212 -25.42 -15.86 -23.10
C HIS A 212 -24.79 -14.47 -23.07
N ALA A 213 -24.40 -13.93 -24.23
CA ALA A 213 -23.77 -12.63 -24.33
C ALA A 213 -24.75 -11.50 -23.95
N GLN A 214 -26.02 -11.65 -24.35
CA GLN A 214 -27.08 -10.72 -23.99
C GLN A 214 -27.39 -10.74 -22.49
N LYS A 215 -27.39 -11.91 -21.85
CA LYS A 215 -27.54 -12.01 -20.38
C LYS A 215 -26.41 -11.31 -19.64
N GLU A 216 -25.18 -11.46 -20.11
CA GLU A 216 -24.02 -10.79 -19.54
C GLU A 216 -24.11 -9.27 -19.69
N ALA A 217 -24.50 -8.79 -20.88
CA ALA A 217 -24.73 -7.37 -21.14
C ALA A 217 -25.85 -6.78 -20.26
N VAL A 218 -26.96 -7.49 -20.09
CA VAL A 218 -28.07 -7.06 -19.23
C VAL A 218 -27.65 -7.03 -17.76
N ALA A 219 -26.91 -8.02 -17.27
CA ALA A 219 -26.40 -8.03 -15.90
C ALA A 219 -25.45 -6.84 -15.65
N GLN A 220 -24.61 -6.51 -16.62
CA GLN A 220 -23.73 -5.35 -16.55
C GLN A 220 -24.51 -4.03 -16.50
N LEU A 221 -25.48 -3.84 -17.39
CA LEU A 221 -26.36 -2.66 -17.40
C LEU A 221 -27.11 -2.48 -16.07
N LYS A 222 -27.66 -3.56 -15.49
CA LYS A 222 -28.34 -3.50 -14.19
C LYS A 222 -27.41 -3.07 -13.06
N GLY A 223 -26.15 -3.53 -13.09
CA GLY A 223 -25.14 -3.09 -12.13
C GLY A 223 -24.85 -1.60 -12.24
N ASP A 224 -24.69 -1.10 -13.46
CA ASP A 224 -24.26 0.27 -13.74
C ASP A 224 -25.35 1.34 -13.48
N LEU A 225 -26.63 0.96 -13.46
CA LEU A 225 -27.76 1.90 -13.42
C LEU A 225 -28.10 2.45 -12.03
N GLY A 226 -27.85 1.71 -10.95
CA GLY A 226 -28.39 2.06 -9.63
C GLY A 226 -27.40 2.02 -8.46
N ARG A 227 -26.16 1.60 -8.70
CA ARG A 227 -25.15 1.44 -7.63
C ARG A 227 -23.77 1.76 -8.16
N THR A 228 -22.93 2.34 -7.32
CA THR A 228 -21.48 2.29 -7.52
C THR A 228 -21.04 0.84 -7.37
N THR A 229 -20.69 0.19 -8.48
CA THR A 229 -20.29 -1.22 -8.48
C THR A 229 -18.82 -1.36 -8.06
N PHE A 230 -18.42 -2.53 -7.58
CA PHE A 230 -17.01 -2.81 -7.32
C PHE A 230 -16.13 -2.55 -8.56
N ARG A 231 -16.64 -2.90 -9.75
CA ARG A 231 -16.00 -2.56 -11.04
C ARG A 231 -15.80 -1.06 -11.20
N SER A 232 -16.84 -0.25 -11.01
CA SER A 232 -16.73 1.21 -11.20
C SER A 232 -15.73 1.83 -10.23
N LYS A 233 -15.71 1.38 -8.96
CA LYS A 233 -14.71 1.81 -7.97
C LYS A 233 -13.29 1.53 -8.44
N VAL A 234 -13.04 0.32 -8.94
CA VAL A 234 -11.73 -0.10 -9.45
C VAL A 234 -11.34 0.71 -10.68
N GLU A 235 -12.26 0.91 -11.61
CA GLU A 235 -12.05 1.69 -12.83
C GLU A 235 -11.78 3.18 -12.55
N GLN A 236 -12.33 3.74 -11.46
CA GLN A 236 -12.02 5.11 -11.04
C GLN A 236 -10.68 5.18 -10.32
N LEU A 237 -10.34 4.15 -9.53
CA LEU A 237 -9.06 4.06 -8.83
C LEU A 237 -7.88 4.06 -9.82
N ILE A 238 -7.96 3.26 -10.89
CA ILE A 238 -6.89 3.19 -11.89
C ILE A 238 -6.67 4.52 -12.63
N ARG A 239 -7.72 5.35 -12.76
CA ARG A 239 -7.63 6.67 -13.41
C ARG A 239 -6.92 7.71 -12.56
N GLN A 240 -6.63 7.42 -11.30
CA GLN A 240 -5.81 8.28 -10.46
C GLN A 240 -4.33 8.26 -10.86
N VAL A 241 -3.92 7.28 -11.67
CA VAL A 241 -2.54 7.11 -12.11
C VAL A 241 -2.51 7.23 -13.63
N ASP A 242 -1.58 8.04 -14.13
CA ASP A 242 -1.44 8.32 -15.56
C ASP A 242 -1.12 7.07 -16.38
N ASP A 243 -1.61 7.03 -17.63
CA ASP A 243 -1.43 5.91 -18.55
C ASP A 243 0.05 5.56 -18.80
N ASP A 244 0.93 6.56 -18.84
CA ASP A 244 2.37 6.36 -19.04
C ASP A 244 3.01 5.62 -17.85
N VAL A 245 2.53 5.86 -16.63
CA VAL A 245 3.01 5.17 -15.41
C VAL A 245 2.62 3.68 -15.48
N TRP A 246 1.42 3.36 -15.96
CA TRP A 246 1.00 1.97 -16.18
C TRP A 246 1.85 1.25 -17.22
N GLN A 247 2.23 1.95 -18.30
CA GLN A 247 3.15 1.41 -19.31
C GLN A 247 4.53 1.12 -18.73
N ARG A 248 5.09 2.03 -17.93
CA ARG A 248 6.36 1.82 -17.21
C ARG A 248 6.27 0.64 -16.24
N ALA A 249 5.14 0.50 -15.54
CA ALA A 249 4.86 -0.62 -14.66
C ALA A 249 4.64 -1.95 -15.41
N ARG A 250 4.50 -1.92 -16.73
CA ARG A 250 4.23 -3.08 -17.59
C ARG A 250 2.94 -3.80 -17.20
N VAL A 251 1.92 -3.04 -16.79
CA VAL A 251 0.62 -3.59 -16.39
C VAL A 251 -0.43 -3.21 -17.43
N SER A 252 -1.02 -4.22 -18.07
CA SER A 252 -2.22 -4.07 -18.88
C SER A 252 -3.41 -3.86 -17.96
N VAL A 253 -3.80 -2.61 -17.73
CA VAL A 253 -4.90 -2.24 -16.83
C VAL A 253 -6.22 -2.91 -17.24
N LYS A 254 -6.45 -3.05 -18.55
CA LYS A 254 -7.64 -3.70 -19.11
C LYS A 254 -7.68 -5.19 -18.74
N GLU A 255 -6.61 -5.93 -19.01
CA GLU A 255 -6.59 -7.38 -18.74
C GLU A 255 -6.51 -7.65 -17.24
N TRP A 256 -5.77 -6.82 -16.48
CA TRP A 256 -5.78 -6.85 -15.03
C TRP A 256 -7.20 -6.70 -14.48
N THR A 257 -7.94 -5.65 -14.86
CA THR A 257 -9.30 -5.40 -14.34
C THR A 257 -10.23 -6.58 -14.60
N LYS A 258 -10.17 -7.15 -15.82
CA LYS A 258 -10.96 -8.32 -16.21
C LYS A 258 -10.64 -9.55 -15.35
N GLN A 259 -9.35 -9.89 -15.22
CA GLN A 259 -8.92 -11.08 -14.48
C GLN A 259 -9.11 -10.92 -12.96
N PHE A 260 -8.85 -9.72 -12.44
CA PHE A 260 -9.06 -9.36 -11.04
C PHE A 260 -10.52 -9.53 -10.61
N LEU A 261 -11.47 -8.94 -11.36
CA LEU A 261 -12.89 -9.06 -11.08
C LEU A 261 -13.37 -10.52 -11.13
N LYS A 262 -12.90 -11.28 -12.14
CA LYS A 262 -13.22 -12.70 -12.30
C LYS A 262 -12.70 -13.52 -11.11
N ALA A 263 -11.43 -13.37 -10.74
CA ALA A 263 -10.81 -14.11 -9.64
C ALA A 263 -11.46 -13.78 -8.30
N ARG A 264 -11.65 -12.50 -7.98
CA ARG A 264 -12.31 -12.06 -6.74
C ARG A 264 -13.70 -12.66 -6.62
N ASN A 265 -14.52 -12.59 -7.66
CA ASN A 265 -15.89 -13.10 -7.60
C ASN A 265 -15.94 -14.62 -7.46
N ALA A 266 -15.07 -15.35 -8.15
CA ALA A 266 -15.02 -16.79 -8.03
C ALA A 266 -14.58 -17.26 -6.64
N ILE A 267 -13.52 -16.65 -6.08
CA ILE A 267 -13.05 -16.97 -4.73
C ILE A 267 -14.14 -16.61 -3.70
N ALA A 268 -14.75 -15.41 -3.81
CA ALA A 268 -15.77 -14.95 -2.87
C ALA A 268 -17.05 -15.81 -2.89
N HIS A 269 -17.41 -16.40 -4.03
CA HIS A 269 -18.59 -17.26 -4.16
C HIS A 269 -18.26 -18.76 -4.09
N ALA A 270 -17.01 -19.13 -3.78
CA ALA A 270 -16.52 -20.52 -3.83
C ALA A 270 -16.92 -21.25 -5.12
N ALA A 271 -17.03 -20.51 -6.23
CA ALA A 271 -17.62 -20.99 -7.46
C ALA A 271 -16.55 -21.68 -8.32
N SER A 272 -16.71 -23.00 -8.50
CA SER A 272 -15.92 -23.90 -9.35
C SER A 272 -14.46 -24.17 -8.95
N SER A 273 -14.01 -25.40 -9.20
CA SER A 273 -12.67 -25.91 -8.89
C SER A 273 -11.55 -25.32 -9.77
N GLY A 274 -11.87 -24.75 -10.94
CA GLY A 274 -10.86 -24.41 -11.96
C GLY A 274 -9.94 -23.22 -11.65
N ILE A 275 -10.35 -22.27 -10.80
CA ILE A 275 -9.49 -21.12 -10.42
C ILE A 275 -8.44 -21.52 -9.40
N TRP A 276 -8.68 -22.59 -8.65
CA TRP A 276 -7.74 -23.15 -7.69
C TRP A 276 -6.57 -23.88 -8.37
N GLU A 277 -6.71 -24.24 -9.65
CA GLU A 277 -5.71 -24.97 -10.42
C GLU A 277 -4.66 -24.03 -11.06
N ASP A 278 -4.98 -22.75 -11.32
CA ASP A 278 -4.06 -21.78 -11.92
C ASP A 278 -3.36 -20.88 -10.89
N GLY A 279 -2.43 -21.50 -10.16
CA GLY A 279 -1.60 -20.80 -9.18
C GLY A 279 -0.64 -19.76 -9.78
N VAL A 280 -0.43 -19.74 -11.09
CA VAL A 280 0.41 -18.74 -11.76
C VAL A 280 -0.40 -17.47 -12.01
N LEU A 281 -1.62 -17.61 -12.56
CA LEU A 281 -2.56 -16.50 -12.74
C LEU A 281 -2.86 -15.78 -11.43
N LEU A 282 -3.18 -16.52 -10.36
CA LEU A 282 -3.49 -15.91 -9.06
C LEU A 282 -2.29 -15.13 -8.47
N ARG A 283 -1.07 -15.63 -8.64
CA ARG A 283 0.14 -14.90 -8.22
C ARG A 283 0.36 -13.65 -9.06
N GLY A 284 0.11 -13.73 -10.37
CA GLY A 284 0.13 -12.59 -11.26
C GLY A 284 -0.87 -11.51 -10.86
N ILE A 285 -2.11 -11.90 -10.55
CA ILE A 285 -3.15 -10.98 -10.05
C ILE A 285 -2.72 -10.35 -8.73
N ARG A 286 -2.25 -11.14 -7.76
CA ARG A 286 -1.77 -10.62 -6.47
C ARG A 286 -0.65 -9.60 -6.64
N ASP A 287 0.34 -9.91 -7.46
CA ASP A 287 1.48 -9.02 -7.68
C ASP A 287 1.07 -7.76 -8.46
N ALA A 288 0.13 -7.86 -9.41
CA ALA A 288 -0.46 -6.70 -10.08
C ALA A 288 -1.30 -5.84 -9.12
N ASN A 289 -2.09 -6.44 -8.22
CA ASN A 289 -2.82 -5.71 -7.18
C ASN A 289 -1.88 -4.91 -6.28
N TRP A 290 -0.70 -5.47 -5.98
CA TRP A 290 0.33 -4.74 -5.24
C TRP A 290 0.85 -3.53 -6.01
N ILE A 291 1.12 -3.67 -7.31
CA ILE A 291 1.54 -2.55 -8.16
C ILE A 291 0.47 -1.46 -8.15
N VAL A 292 -0.79 -1.83 -8.36
CA VAL A 292 -1.93 -0.90 -8.36
C VAL A 292 -2.01 -0.14 -7.04
N LEU A 293 -2.03 -0.85 -5.91
CA LEU A 293 -2.08 -0.22 -4.58
C LEU A 293 -0.87 0.69 -4.35
N THR A 294 0.33 0.26 -4.74
CA THR A 294 1.55 1.06 -4.55
C THR A 294 1.47 2.37 -5.32
N LEU A 295 1.16 2.33 -6.62
CA LEU A 295 1.14 3.53 -7.46
C LEU A 295 0.03 4.51 -7.07
N VAL A 296 -1.15 3.99 -6.72
CA VAL A 296 -2.26 4.81 -6.21
C VAL A 296 -1.88 5.49 -4.90
N ILE A 297 -1.28 4.74 -3.96
CA ILE A 297 -0.88 5.30 -2.66
C ILE A 297 0.22 6.35 -2.84
N LEU A 298 1.25 6.09 -3.67
CA LEU A 298 2.30 7.07 -3.96
C LEU A 298 1.71 8.37 -4.54
N THR A 299 0.77 8.25 -5.48
CA THR A 299 0.08 9.42 -6.05
C THR A 299 -0.68 10.18 -4.96
N HIS A 300 -1.42 9.47 -4.11
CA HIS A 300 -2.22 10.08 -3.06
C HIS A 300 -1.37 10.80 -2.00
N VAL A 301 -0.27 10.21 -1.56
CA VAL A 301 0.62 10.81 -0.55
C VAL A 301 1.55 11.90 -1.11
N GLY A 302 1.32 12.31 -2.37
CA GLY A 302 1.94 13.49 -2.96
C GLY A 302 3.40 13.29 -3.37
N ILE A 303 3.77 12.09 -3.79
CA ILE A 303 5.11 11.81 -4.32
C ILE A 303 5.27 12.49 -5.69
N PRO A 304 6.43 13.09 -6.00
CA PRO A 304 6.66 13.69 -7.31
C PRO A 304 6.57 12.66 -8.45
N ASP A 305 6.03 13.08 -9.60
CA ASP A 305 5.79 12.21 -10.77
C ASP A 305 7.06 11.46 -11.22
N ALA A 306 8.22 12.11 -11.20
CA ALA A 306 9.50 11.47 -11.57
C ALA A 306 9.87 10.29 -10.64
N ALA A 307 9.55 10.39 -9.35
CA ALA A 307 9.76 9.31 -8.40
C ALA A 307 8.70 8.20 -8.55
N ILE A 308 7.46 8.55 -8.89
CA ILE A 308 6.38 7.59 -9.23
C ILE A 308 6.76 6.80 -10.48
N ASP A 309 7.22 7.48 -11.54
CA ASP A 309 7.72 6.88 -12.78
C ASP A 309 8.80 5.84 -12.51
N ARG A 310 9.76 6.19 -11.64
CA ARG A 310 10.83 5.26 -11.27
C ARG A 310 10.31 4.07 -10.47
N ALA A 311 9.39 4.31 -9.53
CA ALA A 311 8.76 3.24 -8.76
C ALA A 311 8.00 2.28 -9.69
N ALA A 312 7.29 2.80 -10.69
CA ALA A 312 6.60 2.01 -11.71
C ALA A 312 7.56 1.14 -12.52
N GLU A 313 8.63 1.71 -13.09
CA GLU A 313 9.66 0.94 -13.83
C GLU A 313 10.24 -0.21 -13.00
N ARG A 314 10.52 0.09 -11.73
CA ARG A 314 11.10 -0.85 -10.77
C ARG A 314 10.14 -1.99 -10.44
N LEU A 315 8.87 -1.66 -10.21
CA LEU A 315 7.81 -2.66 -10.00
C LEU A 315 7.61 -3.53 -11.24
N GLY A 316 7.54 -2.93 -12.43
CA GLY A 316 7.45 -3.65 -13.70
C GLY A 316 8.64 -4.57 -13.95
N THR A 317 9.86 -4.13 -13.65
CA THR A 317 11.07 -4.95 -13.76
C THR A 317 11.10 -6.09 -12.75
N ARG A 318 10.58 -5.87 -11.54
CA ARG A 318 10.55 -6.89 -10.47
C ARG A 318 9.53 -8.00 -10.75
N TYR A 319 8.35 -7.64 -11.25
CA TYR A 319 7.22 -8.54 -11.37
C TYR A 319 6.98 -9.03 -12.80
N GLY A 320 7.10 -8.16 -13.81
CA GLY A 320 6.82 -8.49 -15.21
C GLY A 320 7.54 -9.74 -15.72
N PRO A 321 8.88 -9.89 -15.54
CA PRO A 321 9.60 -11.07 -16.02
C PRO A 321 9.15 -12.41 -15.41
N ARG A 322 8.43 -12.40 -14.28
CA ARG A 322 7.93 -13.61 -13.60
C ARG A 322 6.68 -14.18 -14.26
N TYR A 323 5.99 -13.39 -15.09
CA TYR A 323 4.63 -13.66 -15.56
C TYR A 323 4.48 -13.45 -17.07
N ARG A 324 5.48 -13.89 -17.85
CA ARG A 324 5.55 -13.67 -19.31
C ARG A 324 4.36 -14.23 -20.10
N ASP A 325 3.68 -15.24 -19.55
CA ASP A 325 2.56 -15.91 -20.19
C ASP A 325 1.19 -15.42 -19.67
N ILE A 326 1.17 -14.40 -18.79
CA ILE A 326 -0.05 -13.80 -18.26
C ILE A 326 -0.30 -12.46 -18.96
N GLU A 327 -1.44 -12.31 -19.60
CA GLU A 327 -1.86 -11.10 -20.35
C GLU A 327 -1.91 -9.80 -19.51
N ILE A 328 -1.80 -9.93 -18.17
CA ILE A 328 -1.72 -8.80 -17.23
C ILE A 328 -0.39 -8.05 -17.38
N PHE A 329 0.71 -8.74 -17.69
CA PHE A 329 2.04 -8.15 -17.76
C PHE A 329 2.54 -8.09 -19.20
N THR A 330 3.09 -6.94 -19.62
CA THR A 330 3.49 -6.65 -21.01
C THR A 330 5.00 -6.51 -21.22
#